data_AF-A0ABC9U3W8-F1
#
_entry.id   AF-A0ABC9U3W8-F1
#
_cell.length_a   1.000
_cell.length_b   1.000
_cell.length_c   1.000
_cell.angle_alpha   90.00
_cell.angle_beta   90.00
_cell.angle_gamma   90.00
#
_symmetry.space_group_name_H-M   'P 1'
#
loop_
_entity.id
_entity.type
_entity.pdbx_description
1 polymer ?
#
loop_
_entity_poly.entity_id
_entity_poly.type
_entity_poly.pdbx_seq_one_letter_code
_entity_poly.pdbx_strand_id
1 'polypeptide(L)' 'MRMSYDLMVFEKSKAPEGEKDFLSWYREQTEQVEEHGYDNPSVSSPALQEFFYILKDIFPPMNGASAPDKSGRRRF' A
#
# COMPACT_ATOMS: atom_id res chain seq x y z
N MET A 1 -12.32 6.40 -18.11
CA MET A 1 -11.92 6.67 -16.70
C MET A 1 -10.96 5.57 -16.27
N ARG A 2 -9.80 5.91 -15.68
CA ARG A 2 -8.91 4.92 -15.05
C ARG A 2 -9.36 4.84 -13.59
N MET A 3 -9.99 3.74 -13.20
CA MET A 3 -10.36 3.51 -11.80
C MET A 3 -9.11 3.05 -11.06
N SER A 4 -8.79 3.70 -9.94
CA SER A 4 -7.81 3.22 -8.97
C SER A 4 -8.53 2.75 -7.72
N TYR A 5 -8.01 1.71 -7.12
CA TYR A 5 -8.47 1.18 -5.84
C TYR A 5 -7.34 1.34 -4.84
N ASP A 6 -7.64 1.92 -3.68
CA ASP A 6 -6.73 1.95 -2.54
C ASP A 6 -6.87 0.63 -1.77
N LEU A 7 -5.76 -0.07 -1.60
CA LEU A 7 -5.70 -1.33 -0.86
C LEU A 7 -4.89 -1.13 0.41
N MET A 8 -5.49 -1.44 1.57
CA MET A 8 -4.74 -1.61 2.81
C MET A 8 -4.27 -3.06 2.89
N VAL A 9 -2.96 -3.25 3.07
CA VAL A 9 -2.34 -4.57 3.23
C VAL A 9 -1.68 -4.62 4.60
N PHE A 10 -1.93 -5.68 5.36
CA PHE A 10 -1.42 -5.83 6.71
C PHE A 10 -1.09 -7.29 7.01
N GLU A 11 -0.24 -7.50 8.02
CA GLU A 11 0.04 -8.83 8.53
C GLU A 11 -1.07 -9.31 9.46
N LYS A 12 -1.68 -10.45 9.12
CA LYS A 12 -2.73 -11.06 9.94
C LYS A 12 -2.27 -11.36 11.38
N SER A 13 -1.00 -11.72 11.58
CA SER A 13 -0.42 -11.99 12.90
C SER A 13 -0.27 -10.74 13.78
N LYS A 14 -0.37 -9.54 13.19
CA LYS A 14 -0.26 -8.25 13.87
C LYS A 14 -1.60 -7.56 14.06
N ALA A 15 -2.63 -8.00 13.32
CA ALA A 15 -3.98 -7.48 13.43
C ALA A 15 -4.73 -8.12 14.62
N PRO A 16 -5.55 -7.35 15.36
CA PRO A 16 -6.41 -7.90 16.40
C PRO A 16 -7.40 -8.93 15.84
N GLU A 17 -7.74 -9.93 16.66
CA GLU A 17 -8.84 -10.85 16.37
C GLU A 17 -10.18 -10.23 16.79
N GLY A 18 -11.24 -10.52 16.04
CA GLY A 18 -12.58 -10.00 16.31
C GLY A 18 -12.89 -8.70 15.57
N GLU A 19 -14.11 -8.60 15.06
CA GLU A 19 -14.54 -7.53 14.15
C GLU A 19 -14.41 -6.13 14.77
N LYS A 20 -14.87 -5.96 16.01
CA LYS A 20 -14.88 -4.65 16.67
C LYS A 20 -13.47 -4.11 16.91
N ASP A 21 -12.57 -4.96 17.39
CA ASP A 21 -11.20 -4.59 17.72
C ASP A 21 -10.39 -4.37 16.43
N PHE A 22 -10.63 -5.19 15.41
CA PHE A 22 -10.09 -4.98 14.07
C PHE A 22 -10.53 -3.62 13.48
N LEU A 23 -11.81 -3.26 13.58
CA LEU A 23 -12.31 -1.99 13.05
C LEU A 23 -11.76 -0.76 13.79
N SER A 24 -11.51 -0.87 15.10
CA SER A 24 -10.86 0.20 15.86
C SER A 24 -9.41 0.37 15.42
N TRP A 25 -8.65 -0.74 15.39
CA TRP A 25 -7.26 -0.75 14.94
C TRP A 25 -7.14 -0.26 13.49
N TYR A 26 -8.03 -0.70 12.59
CA TYR A 26 -8.06 -0.26 11.19
C TYR A 26 -8.17 1.26 11.10
N ARG A 27 -9.10 1.87 11.86
CA ARG A 27 -9.24 3.34 11.89
C ARG A 27 -7.95 4.01 12.32
N GLU A 28 -7.36 3.56 13.42
CA GLU A 28 -6.08 4.09 13.94
C GLU A 28 -4.94 4.00 12.91
N GLN A 29 -4.83 2.87 12.17
CA GLN A 29 -3.80 2.72 11.15
C GLN A 29 -4.04 3.59 9.90
N THR A 30 -5.31 3.92 9.61
CA THR A 30 -5.68 4.77 8.47
C THR A 30 -5.74 6.25 8.82
N GLU A 31 -5.90 6.59 10.10
CA GLU A 31 -5.84 7.96 10.60
C GLU A 31 -4.39 8.45 10.53
N GLN A 32 -4.19 9.43 9.65
CA GLN A 32 -2.89 9.92 9.26
C GLN A 32 -2.28 10.80 10.36
N VAL A 33 -1.49 10.23 11.28
CA VAL A 33 -0.87 10.96 12.40
C VAL A 33 0.61 11.31 12.16
N GLU A 34 1.30 10.61 11.26
CA GLU A 34 2.77 10.75 11.08
C GLU A 34 3.16 11.62 9.88
N GLU A 35 4.29 12.34 10.01
CA GLU A 35 4.90 13.23 9.00
C GLU A 35 5.55 12.45 7.82
N HIS A 36 5.07 11.26 7.51
CA HIS A 36 5.66 10.35 6.54
C HIS A 36 4.63 9.98 5.46
N GLY A 37 5.07 10.01 4.20
CA GLY A 37 4.23 9.61 3.07
C GLY A 37 3.82 8.14 3.14
N TYR A 38 2.59 7.84 2.71
CA TYR A 38 2.05 6.48 2.58
C TYR A 38 2.83 5.57 1.62
N ASP A 39 3.82 6.12 0.91
CA ASP A 39 4.55 5.49 -0.19
C ASP A 39 5.96 5.02 0.20
N ASN A 40 6.33 5.02 1.48
CA ASN A 40 7.60 4.48 1.93
C ASN A 40 7.46 3.03 2.45
N PRO A 41 7.75 1.99 1.64
CA PRO A 41 7.65 0.61 2.08
C PRO A 41 8.63 0.26 3.21
N SER A 42 9.68 1.06 3.44
CA SER A 42 10.73 0.78 4.43
C SER A 42 10.24 0.77 5.87
N VAL A 43 9.10 1.39 6.16
CA VAL A 43 8.49 1.37 7.51
C VAL A 43 7.66 0.12 7.76
N SER A 44 7.44 -0.71 6.73
CA SER A 44 6.71 -1.97 6.82
C SER A 44 7.64 -3.14 7.15
N SER A 45 7.07 -4.28 7.55
CA SER A 45 7.86 -5.50 7.77
C SER A 45 8.50 -6.04 6.49
N PRO A 46 9.55 -6.89 6.61
CA PRO A 46 10.19 -7.50 5.45
C PRO A 46 9.21 -8.24 4.52
N ALA A 47 8.21 -8.93 5.08
CA ALA A 47 7.23 -9.67 4.29
C ALA A 47 6.32 -8.73 3.47
N LEU A 48 5.90 -7.61 4.06
CA LEU A 48 5.10 -6.60 3.35
C LEU A 48 5.91 -5.85 2.30
N GLN A 49 7.20 -5.60 2.57
CA GLN A 49 8.12 -5.04 1.58
C GLN A 49 8.24 -5.97 0.36
N GLU A 50 8.53 -7.25 0.58
CA GLU A 50 8.64 -8.24 -0.51
C GLU A 50 7.33 -8.33 -1.31
N PHE A 51 6.18 -8.38 -0.63
CA PHE A 51 4.87 -8.36 -1.26
C PHE A 51 4.66 -7.13 -2.15
N PHE A 52 5.03 -5.93 -1.67
CA PHE A 52 4.96 -4.70 -2.45
C PHE A 52 5.85 -4.77 -3.70
N TYR A 53 7.07 -5.29 -3.59
CA TYR A 53 8.00 -5.43 -4.71
C TYR A 53 7.49 -6.39 -5.80
N ILE A 54 6.76 -7.44 -5.42
CA ILE A 54 6.08 -8.35 -6.37
C ILE A 54 4.91 -7.62 -7.04
N LEU A 55 4.07 -6.95 -6.25
CA LEU A 55 2.86 -6.29 -6.77
C LEU A 55 3.16 -5.10 -7.67
N LYS A 56 4.17 -4.27 -7.37
CA LYS A 56 4.47 -3.08 -8.18
C LYS A 56 4.80 -3.42 -9.64
N ASP A 57 5.29 -4.62 -9.91
CA ASP A 57 5.63 -5.07 -11.26
C ASP A 57 4.38 -5.52 -12.05
N ILE A 58 3.33 -5.95 -11.34
CA ILE A 58 2.04 -6.39 -11.93
C ILE A 58 1.05 -5.22 -12.01
N PHE A 59 1.01 -4.42 -10.94
CA PHE A 59 0.13 -3.26 -10.75
C PHE A 59 0.98 -2.06 -10.32
N PRO A 60 1.65 -1.38 -11.27
CA PRO A 60 2.48 -0.25 -10.94
C PRO A 60 1.69 0.85 -10.23
N PRO A 61 2.24 1.44 -9.15
CA PRO A 61 1.62 2.56 -8.45
C PRO A 61 1.27 3.68 -9.42
N MET A 62 0.09 4.29 -9.26
CA MET A 62 -0.28 5.44 -10.09
C MET A 62 0.44 6.73 -9.69
N ASN A 63 0.87 6.80 -8.42
CA ASN A 63 1.45 7.99 -7.78
C ASN A 63 2.70 7.58 -6.98
N GLY A 64 3.49 8.57 -6.57
CA GLY A 64 4.69 8.37 -5.74
C GLY A 64 5.95 8.04 -6.54
N ALA A 65 7.08 7.89 -5.84
CA ALA A 65 8.40 7.70 -6.46
C ALA A 65 8.53 6.39 -7.28
N SER A 66 7.65 5.41 -7.02
CA SER A 66 7.61 4.13 -7.73
C SER A 66 6.64 4.13 -8.92
N ALA A 67 6.00 5.26 -9.25
CA ALA A 67 5.11 5.35 -10.40
C ALA A 67 5.92 5.38 -11.71
N PRO A 68 5.50 4.65 -12.76
CA PRO A 68 6.14 4.69 -14.06
C PRO A 68 6.01 6.09 -14.67
N ASP A 69 7.07 6.55 -15.33
CA ASP A 69 7.05 7.81 -16.07
C ASP A 69 5.88 7.82 -17.07
N LYS A 70 5.05 8.86 -16.98
CA LYS A 70 3.89 9.06 -17.87
C LYS A 70 4.33 9.21 -19.35
N SER A 71 5.62 9.39 -19.63
CA SER A 71 6.14 9.66 -20.97
C SER A 71 6.40 8.45 -21.88
N GLY A 72 6.29 7.19 -21.45
CA GLY A 72 6.60 6.10 -22.39
C GLY A 72 6.17 4.69 -22.05
N ARG A 73 5.25 4.16 -22.88
CA ARG A 73 5.50 3.07 -23.87
C ARG A 73 4.29 2.14 -24.00
N ARG A 74 3.30 2.55 -24.80
CA ARG A 74 2.59 1.60 -25.68
C ARG A 74 3.24 1.69 -27.06
N ARG A 75 4.24 0.84 -27.30
CA ARG A 75 4.49 0.35 -28.65
C ARG A 75 3.77 -1.00 -28.72
N PHE A 76 2.66 -1.03 -29.43
CA PHE A 76 2.15 -2.26 -30.01
C PHE A 76 3.09 -2.69 -31.13
#